data_AF-A0A521X0Z7-F1
#
_entry.id   AF-A0A521X0Z7-F1
#
_cell.length_a   1.000
_cell.length_b   1.000
_cell.length_c   1.000
_cell.angle_alpha   90.00
_cell.angle_beta   90.00
_cell.angle_gamma   90.00
#
_symmetry.space_group_name_H-M   'P 1'
#
loop_
_entity.id
_entity.type
_entity.pdbx_description
1 polymer ?
#
loop_
_entity_poly.entity_id
_entity_poly.type
_entity_poly.pdbx_seq_one_letter_code
_entity_poly.pdbx_strand_id
1 'polypeptide(L)'
;MAEEWRRGEFVVSTDPSLLDVPAIHRWLSEESYWTRGVPLDVVRRGVEHSLSFGLYAEDGRQAGLARIITDYATFAYVCDVFV
;
A
#
# COMPACT_ATOMS: atom_id res chain seq x y z
N MET A 1 -4.16 4.79 -15.39
CA MET A 1 -4.89 3.50 -15.54
C MET A 1 -4.41 2.64 -14.40
N ALA A 2 -5.30 2.00 -13.66
CA ALA A 2 -4.87 1.02 -12.66
C ALA A 2 -4.36 -0.23 -13.38
N GLU A 3 -3.22 -0.73 -12.93
CA GLU A 3 -2.60 -1.98 -13.38
C GLU A 3 -2.91 -3.09 -12.37
N GLU A 4 -3.19 -4.29 -12.90
CA GLU A 4 -3.36 -5.50 -12.11
C GLU A 4 -2.41 -6.60 -12.56
N TRP A 5 -1.89 -7.36 -11.60
CA TRP A 5 -1.10 -8.55 -11.83
C TRP A 5 -1.59 -9.69 -10.94
N ARG A 6 -1.57 -10.93 -11.47
CA ARG A 6 -2.10 -12.10 -10.79
C ARG A 6 -1.05 -13.21 -10.71
N ARG A 7 -0.95 -13.86 -9.55
CA ARG A 7 -0.13 -15.06 -9.34
C ARG A 7 -0.79 -15.99 -8.34
N GLY A 8 -1.24 -17.14 -8.83
CA GLY A 8 -2.01 -18.07 -8.01
C GLY A 8 -3.27 -17.39 -7.46
N GLU A 9 -3.48 -17.52 -6.15
CA GLU A 9 -4.62 -16.95 -5.41
C GLU A 9 -4.41 -15.48 -5.01
N PHE A 10 -3.37 -14.82 -5.53
CA PHE A 10 -3.05 -13.44 -5.19
C PHE A 10 -3.16 -12.49 -6.37
N VAL A 11 -3.66 -11.28 -6.07
CA VAL A 11 -3.76 -10.15 -6.99
C VAL A 11 -2.95 -8.99 -6.43
N VAL A 12 -2.14 -8.36 -7.27
CA VAL A 12 -1.55 -7.05 -7.00
C VAL A 12 -2.32 -6.02 -7.83
N SER A 13 -2.79 -4.94 -7.21
CA SER A 13 -3.46 -3.84 -7.90
C SER A 13 -2.88 -2.50 -7.50
N THR A 14 -2.84 -1.58 -8.46
CA THR A 14 -2.50 -0.16 -8.24
C THR A 14 -3.74 0.74 -8.20
N ASP A 15 -4.94 0.16 -8.15
CA ASP A 15 -6.18 0.91 -7.94
C ASP A 15 -6.26 1.40 -6.49
N PRO A 16 -6.20 2.72 -6.24
CA PRO A 16 -6.25 3.27 -4.89
C PRO A 16 -7.61 3.05 -4.21
N SER A 17 -8.68 2.78 -4.97
CA SER A 17 -10.02 2.52 -4.41
C SER A 17 -10.14 1.17 -3.70
N LEU A 18 -9.21 0.25 -3.96
CA LEU A 18 -9.17 -1.07 -3.32
C LEU A 18 -8.41 -1.08 -1.99
N LEU A 19 -7.64 -0.03 -1.67
CA LEU A 19 -6.79 0.03 -0.49
C LEU A 19 -7.62 0.19 0.79
N ASP A 20 -7.47 -0.74 1.72
CA ASP A 20 -8.01 -0.64 3.08
C ASP A 20 -7.06 0.21 3.94
N VAL A 21 -7.21 1.54 3.84
CA VAL A 21 -6.39 2.51 4.59
C VAL A 21 -6.44 2.26 6.11
N PRO A 22 -7.60 1.96 6.74
CA PRO A 22 -7.64 1.56 8.14
C PRO A 22 -6.76 0.33 8.48
N ALA A 23 -6.79 -0.73 7.66
CA ALA A 23 -5.96 -1.92 7.87
C ALA A 23 -4.47 -1.62 7.68
N ILE A 24 -4.12 -0.88 6.63
CA ILE A 24 -2.75 -0.40 6.37
C ILE A 24 -2.23 0.41 7.56
N HIS A 25 -3.00 1.41 8.03
CA HIS A 25 -2.62 2.24 9.16
C HIS A 25 -2.40 1.41 10.42
N ARG A 26 -3.30 0.45 10.72
CA ARG A 26 -3.16 -0.41 11.90
C ARG A 26 -1.83 -1.17 11.85
N TRP A 27 -1.54 -1.83 10.74
CA TRP A 27 -0.29 -2.58 10.58
C TRP A 27 0.93 -1.67 10.70
N LEU A 28 0.94 -0.53 10.00
CA LEU A 28 2.05 0.43 10.05
C LEU A 28 2.25 1.02 11.46
N SER A 29 1.17 1.40 12.13
CA SER A 29 1.23 2.08 13.43
C SER A 29 1.53 1.12 14.59
N GLU A 30 1.06 -0.12 14.52
CA GLU A 30 1.14 -1.08 15.64
C GLU A 30 2.26 -2.12 15.45
N GLU A 31 2.45 -2.64 14.23
CA GLU A 31 3.35 -3.78 13.95
C GLU A 31 4.69 -3.35 13.34
N SER A 32 4.71 -2.30 12.53
CA SER A 32 5.95 -1.87 11.87
C SER A 32 6.95 -1.25 12.84
N TYR A 33 8.23 -1.55 12.67
CA TYR A 33 9.29 -0.94 13.49
C TYR A 33 9.69 0.47 13.00
N TRP A 34 9.44 0.81 11.73
CA TRP A 34 9.92 2.05 11.11
C TRP A 34 8.93 3.22 11.16
N THR A 35 7.64 2.95 11.36
CA THR A 35 6.60 3.99 11.39
C THR A 35 5.58 3.78 12.51
N ARG A 36 6.06 3.22 13.63
CA ARG A 36 5.23 2.97 14.82
C ARG A 36 4.57 4.25 15.34
N GLY A 37 3.28 4.20 15.61
CA GLY A 37 2.49 5.34 16.08
C GLY A 37 2.17 6.38 14.99
N VAL A 38 2.38 6.07 13.71
CA VAL A 38 2.04 6.99 12.62
C VAL A 38 0.55 7.38 12.67
N PRO A 39 0.20 8.67 12.57
CA PRO A 39 -1.19 9.09 12.54
C PRO A 39 -1.93 8.62 11.28
N LEU A 40 -3.20 8.23 11.44
CA LEU A 40 -4.06 7.80 10.32
C LEU A 40 -4.15 8.81 9.18
N ASP A 41 -4.20 10.11 9.48
CA ASP A 41 -4.28 11.15 8.46
C ASP A 41 -2.99 11.26 7.63
N VAL A 42 -1.84 10.95 8.23
CA VAL A 42 -0.55 10.90 7.53
C VAL A 42 -0.53 9.71 6.58
N VAL A 43 -0.95 8.52 7.03
CA VAL A 43 -1.04 7.32 6.17
C VAL A 43 -2.00 7.57 5.01
N ARG A 44 -3.19 8.12 5.28
CA ARG A 44 -4.18 8.44 4.26
C ARG A 44 -3.63 9.37 3.17
N ARG A 45 -3.02 10.49 3.56
CA ARG A 45 -2.38 11.41 2.61
C ARG A 45 -1.20 10.78 1.88
N GLY A 46 -0.41 9.97 2.58
CA GLY A 46 0.73 9.25 2.01
C GLY A 46 0.30 8.33 0.88
N VAL A 47 -0.76 7.54 1.10
CA VAL A 47 -1.36 6.68 0.07
C VAL A 47 -1.95 7.50 -1.08
N GLU A 48 -2.67 8.58 -0.80
CA GLU A 48 -3.29 9.46 -1.81
C GLU A 48 -2.27 10.11 -2.78
N HIS A 49 -1.06 10.39 -2.30
CA HIS A 49 -0.01 11.06 -3.08
C HIS A 49 1.14 10.14 -3.52
N SER A 50 0.94 8.82 -3.48
CA SER A 50 1.95 7.84 -3.88
C SER A 50 1.37 6.79 -4.82
N LEU A 51 2.21 6.19 -5.66
CA LEU A 51 1.84 4.96 -6.35
C LEU A 51 1.88 3.81 -5.34
N SER A 52 0.73 3.21 -5.09
CA SER A 52 0.59 2.14 -4.08
C SER A 52 0.21 0.84 -4.76
N PHE A 53 0.86 -0.25 -4.36
CA PHE A 53 0.60 -1.62 -4.81
C PHE A 53 -0.05 -2.36 -3.64
N GLY A 54 -1.37 -2.56 -3.71
CA GLY A 54 -2.08 -3.41 -2.77
C GLY A 54 -1.95 -4.88 -3.19
N LEU A 55 -1.62 -5.76 -2.25
CA LEU A 55 -1.67 -7.22 -2.42
C LEU A 55 -2.98 -7.72 -1.83
N TYR A 56 -3.72 -8.55 -2.57
CA TYR A 56 -5.02 -9.08 -2.17
C TYR A 56 -5.04 -10.60 -2.33
N ALA A 57 -5.63 -11.29 -1.36
CA ALA A 57 -5.93 -12.73 -1.47
C ALA A 57 -7.23 -12.95 -2.27
N GLU A 58 -7.54 -14.20 -2.59
CA GLU A 58 -8.73 -14.59 -3.38
C GLU A 58 -10.05 -14.14 -2.72
N ASP A 59 -10.09 -14.08 -1.39
CA ASP A 59 -11.23 -13.58 -0.61
C ASP A 59 -11.40 -12.03 -0.67
N GLY A 60 -10.52 -11.34 -1.40
CA GLY A 60 -10.51 -9.88 -1.54
C GLY A 60 -9.85 -9.16 -0.36
N ARG A 61 -9.37 -9.86 0.66
CA ARG A 61 -8.70 -9.25 1.81
C ARG A 61 -7.33 -8.72 1.40
N GLN A 62 -7.03 -7.49 1.84
CA GLN A 62 -5.70 -6.94 1.67
C GLN A 62 -4.69 -7.71 2.53
N ALA A 63 -3.73 -8.33 1.85
CA ALA A 63 -2.67 -9.16 2.42
C ALA A 63 -1.30 -8.45 2.43
N GLY A 64 -1.19 -7.23 1.87
CA GLY A 64 0.06 -6.50 1.89
C GLY A 64 -0.01 -5.15 1.17
N LEU A 65 1.11 -4.43 1.23
CA LEU A 65 1.31 -3.13 0.59
C LEU A 65 2.75 -2.99 0.13
N ALA A 66 2.97 -2.26 -0.96
CA ALA A 66 4.21 -1.55 -1.22
C ALA A 66 3.87 -0.15 -1.76
N ARG A 67 4.57 0.89 -1.31
CA ARG A 67 4.30 2.27 -1.71
C ARG A 67 5.53 2.91 -2.36
N ILE A 68 5.30 3.68 -3.42
CA ILE A 68 6.33 4.38 -4.18
C ILE A 68 6.01 5.86 -4.21
N ILE A 69 6.89 6.67 -3.63
CA ILE A 69 6.89 8.13 -3.79
C ILE A 69 7.74 8.45 -5.01
N THR A 70 7.15 9.00 -6.08
CA THR A 70 7.84 9.20 -7.35
C THR A 70 7.33 10.43 -8.09
N ASP A 71 8.20 11.02 -8.90
CA ASP A 71 7.87 12.04 -9.89
C ASP A 71 7.44 11.43 -11.25
N TYR A 72 7.45 10.09 -11.34
CA TYR A 72 7.17 9.30 -12.54
C TYR A 72 8.14 9.54 -13.71
N ALA A 73 9.33 10.10 -13.44
CA ALA A 73 10.28 10.45 -14.50
C ALA A 73 11.73 10.18 -14.12
N THR A 74 12.19 10.66 -12.96
CA THR A 74 13.62 10.69 -12.62
C THR A 74 13.94 10.10 -11.26
N PHE A 75 12.96 10.00 -10.36
CA PHE A 75 13.18 9.50 -9.02
C PHE A 75 12.01 8.68 -8.50
N ALA A 76 12.33 7.63 -7.75
CA ALA A 76 11.37 6.83 -7.02
C ALA A 76 11.97 6.36 -5.69
N TYR A 77 11.17 6.45 -4.62
CA TYR A 77 11.49 5.92 -3.30
C TYR A 77 10.45 4.88 -2.89
N VAL A 78 10.92 3.65 -2.68
CA VAL A 78 10.09 2.52 -2.23
C VAL A 78 10.03 2.52 -0.70
N CYS A 79 8.83 2.41 -0.14
CA CYS A 79 8.57 2.44 1.29
C CYS A 79 7.31 1.64 1.67
N ASP A 80 7.07 1.48 2.97
CA ASP A 80 5.89 0.83 3.56
C ASP A 80 5.58 -0.55 2.96
N VAL A 81 6.63 -1.35 2.78
CA VAL A 81 6.54 -2.70 2.21
C VAL A 81 6.24 -3.72 3.31
N PHE A 82 5.13 -4.45 3.18
CA PHE A 82 4.79 -5.57 4.06
C PHE A 82 3.86 -6.60 3.39
N VAL A 83 3.86 -7.82 3.93
CA VAL A 83 3.03 -8.99 3.58
C VAL A 83 2.65 -9.72 4.87
#